data_AF-A0A064CL50-F1
#
_entry.id   AF-A0A064CL50-F1
#
_cell.length_a   1.000
_cell.length_b   1.000
_cell.length_c   1.000
_cell.angle_alpha   90.00
_cell.angle_beta   90.00
_cell.angle_gamma   90.00
#
_symmetry.space_group_name_H-M   'P 1'
#
loop_
_entity.id
_entity.type
_entity.pdbx_description
1 polymer ?
#
loop_
_entity_poly.entity_id
_entity_poly.type
_entity_poly.pdbx_seq_one_letter_code
_entity_poly.pdbx_strand_id
1 'polypeptide(L)'
;MVTVEWFDFVSMAKIVDKKLNPLLGTTSITMTPYQDTIHPYPLAFEPPLIEHASQAGTKGFRHRWEKLAYAFDLPDPTKFPRLPTLSDEDRLIGSRFVKVCRRLAAYSAINADSRLRLFDHGDVSTVELDYPSDEAFSAAALAFRQLHSGNEDAPFDKVKGRLFQALKDIPASERKSANATLQQWVSARGKLMNQLLETIVCRKAAPRDGPSDFPYSYNNIKPEELILTFQYGDVIHFSGERENLAALMEEEANEHYYKYAVLLAITGLSHLYFGFALLVEAAMSD
;
A
#
# COMPACT_ATOMS: atom_id res chain seq x y z
N MET A 1 5.09 24.83 1.72
CA MET A 1 4.20 23.67 1.84
C MET A 1 2.79 24.18 1.63
N VAL A 2 1.99 23.44 0.89
CA VAL A 2 0.62 23.82 0.55
C VAL A 2 -0.24 22.60 0.82
N THR A 3 -1.40 22.84 1.41
CA THR A 3 -2.44 21.84 1.57
C THR A 3 -3.54 22.15 0.58
N VAL A 4 -4.04 21.11 -0.06
CA VAL A 4 -5.19 21.16 -0.95
C VAL A 4 -6.30 20.36 -0.30
N GLU A 5 -7.41 21.03 0.01
CA GLU A 5 -8.63 20.45 0.56
C GLU A 5 -9.77 20.78 -0.39
N TRP A 6 -10.42 19.76 -0.96
CA TRP A 6 -11.54 19.92 -1.89
C TRP A 6 -12.51 18.76 -1.76
N PHE A 7 -13.71 19.01 -1.21
CA PHE A 7 -14.57 17.94 -0.67
C PHE A 7 -13.78 17.06 0.31
N ASP A 8 -13.78 15.75 0.11
CA ASP A 8 -13.04 14.80 0.95
C ASP A 8 -11.56 14.66 0.53
N PHE A 9 -11.16 15.24 -0.61
CA PHE A 9 -9.77 15.22 -1.05
C PHE A 9 -8.91 16.03 -0.10
N VAL A 10 -7.96 15.36 0.58
CA VAL A 10 -6.96 15.99 1.43
C VAL A 10 -5.57 15.59 0.97
N SER A 11 -4.79 16.55 0.46
CA SER A 11 -3.42 16.30 -0.01
C SER A 11 -2.47 17.42 0.36
N MET A 12 -1.32 17.03 0.90
CA MET A 12 -0.24 17.94 1.21
C MET A 12 0.84 17.86 0.13
N ALA A 13 1.37 19.02 -0.25
CA ALA A 13 2.39 19.12 -1.27
C ALA A 13 3.46 20.17 -0.95
N LYS A 14 4.65 19.95 -1.52
CA LYS A 14 5.78 20.88 -1.45
C LYS A 14 5.94 21.56 -2.80
N ILE A 15 6.00 22.89 -2.79
CA ILE A 15 6.39 23.68 -3.96
C ILE A 15 7.87 23.40 -4.25
N VAL A 16 8.18 22.98 -5.47
CA VAL A 16 9.53 22.63 -5.93
C VAL A 16 10.06 23.55 -7.02
N ASP A 17 9.18 24.23 -7.76
CA ASP A 17 9.54 25.24 -8.76
C ASP A 17 8.48 26.35 -8.80
N LYS A 18 8.90 27.56 -9.14
CA LYS A 18 8.02 28.72 -9.35
C LYS A 18 8.53 29.53 -10.53
N LYS A 19 7.69 29.70 -11.56
CA LYS A 19 8.00 30.47 -12.76
C LYS A 19 7.00 31.61 -12.92
N LEU A 20 7.52 32.83 -12.98
CA LEU A 20 6.74 34.02 -13.32
C LEU A 20 6.84 34.26 -14.83
N ASN A 21 5.70 34.39 -15.50
CA ASN A 21 5.64 34.90 -16.86
C ASN A 21 5.19 36.38 -16.81
N PRO A 22 6.12 37.34 -16.87
CA PRO A 22 5.79 38.76 -16.75
C PRO A 22 4.97 39.30 -17.93
N LEU A 23 5.03 38.65 -19.10
CA LEU A 23 4.28 39.07 -20.29
C LEU A 23 2.79 38.74 -20.17
N LEU A 24 2.45 37.64 -19.50
CA LEU A 24 1.07 37.20 -19.29
C LEU A 24 0.54 37.53 -17.90
N GLY A 25 1.39 38.03 -16.99
CA GLY A 25 1.03 38.23 -15.59
C GLY A 25 0.73 36.93 -14.83
N THR A 26 1.15 35.77 -15.35
CA THR A 26 0.84 34.46 -14.77
C THR A 26 2.00 33.89 -13.95
N THR A 27 1.68 33.16 -12.89
CA THR A 27 2.65 32.40 -12.09
C THR A 27 2.32 30.92 -12.19
N SER A 28 3.29 30.12 -12.62
CA SER A 28 3.21 28.65 -12.59
C SER A 28 3.98 28.12 -11.39
N ILE A 29 3.35 27.22 -10.64
CA ILE A 29 3.94 26.56 -9.47
C ILE A 29 4.00 25.07 -9.78
N THR A 30 5.17 24.46 -9.61
CA THR A 30 5.29 23.00 -9.63
C THR A 30 5.31 22.49 -8.21
N MET A 31 4.48 21.49 -7.95
CA MET A 31 4.30 20.89 -6.64
C MET A 31 4.57 19.39 -6.71
N THR A 32 5.18 18.85 -5.67
CA THR A 32 5.31 17.40 -5.48
C THR A 32 4.48 16.99 -4.27
N PRO A 33 3.80 15.83 -4.28
CA PRO A 33 3.15 15.31 -3.08
C PRO A 33 4.17 15.20 -1.94
N TYR A 34 3.77 15.57 -0.73
CA TYR A 34 4.73 15.72 0.37
C TYR A 34 5.39 14.39 0.74
N GLN A 35 4.62 13.30 0.70
CA GLN A 35 5.10 11.94 0.88
C GLN A 35 6.13 11.50 -0.18
N ASP A 36 6.24 12.20 -1.31
CA ASP A 36 7.22 11.90 -2.36
C ASP A 36 8.50 12.73 -2.19
N THR A 37 8.56 13.66 -1.22
CA THR A 37 9.78 14.45 -0.95
C THR A 37 10.94 13.63 -0.39
N ILE A 38 10.66 12.38 0.03
CA ILE A 38 11.66 11.41 0.48
C ILE A 38 12.36 10.70 -0.68
N HIS A 39 11.86 10.83 -1.91
CA HIS A 39 12.43 10.16 -3.09
C HIS A 39 13.69 10.88 -3.61
N PRO A 40 14.78 10.15 -3.93
CA PRO A 40 14.98 8.71 -3.69
C PRO A 40 15.34 8.42 -2.23
N TYR A 41 14.87 7.29 -1.71
CA TYR A 41 15.25 6.79 -0.38
C TYR A 41 16.07 5.50 -0.53
N PRO A 42 17.16 5.30 0.24
CA PRO A 42 17.97 4.09 0.10
C PRO A 42 17.17 2.82 0.42
N LEU A 43 17.37 1.78 -0.39
CA LEU A 43 16.82 0.44 -0.18
C LEU A 43 17.93 -0.51 0.27
N ALA A 44 17.67 -1.27 1.33
CA ALA A 44 18.63 -2.26 1.86
C ALA A 44 18.69 -3.56 1.03
N PHE A 45 17.68 -3.81 0.21
CA PHE A 45 17.53 -4.97 -0.67
C PHE A 45 16.66 -4.61 -1.87
N GLU A 46 16.72 -5.42 -2.94
CA GLU A 46 15.87 -5.19 -4.12
C GLU A 46 14.39 -5.37 -3.78
N PRO A 47 13.49 -4.51 -4.31
CA PRO A 47 12.05 -4.64 -4.11
C PRO A 47 11.53 -6.07 -4.33
N PRO A 48 10.94 -6.71 -3.31
CA PRO A 48 10.34 -8.03 -3.44
C PRO A 48 9.38 -8.19 -4.63
N LEU A 49 9.58 -9.29 -5.36
CA LEU A 49 8.79 -9.72 -6.52
C LEU A 49 8.82 -8.74 -7.72
N ILE A 50 9.81 -7.85 -7.79
CA ILE A 50 9.98 -6.90 -8.90
C ILE A 50 10.21 -7.58 -10.25
N GLU A 51 10.72 -8.81 -10.26
CA GLU A 51 10.87 -9.64 -11.45
C GLU A 51 9.53 -9.99 -12.12
N HIS A 52 8.43 -9.88 -11.38
CA HIS A 52 7.07 -10.04 -11.90
C HIS A 52 6.44 -8.73 -12.37
N ALA A 53 7.06 -7.58 -12.08
CA ALA A 53 6.56 -6.29 -12.51
C ALA A 53 6.66 -6.16 -14.04
N SER A 54 5.72 -5.42 -14.64
CA SER A 54 5.86 -4.99 -16.03
C SER A 54 7.06 -4.03 -16.14
N GLN A 55 7.60 -3.87 -17.35
CA GLN A 55 8.70 -2.93 -17.59
C GLN A 55 8.34 -1.49 -17.14
N ALA A 56 7.07 -1.08 -17.33
CA ALA A 56 6.58 0.20 -16.86
C ALA A 56 6.41 0.24 -15.32
N GLY A 57 6.00 -0.88 -14.71
CA GLY A 57 5.76 -0.99 -13.27
C GLY A 57 7.02 -1.04 -12.40
N THR A 58 8.20 -1.39 -12.95
CA THR A 58 9.46 -1.48 -12.21
C THR A 58 9.79 -0.20 -11.43
N LYS A 59 9.55 0.98 -12.02
CA LYS A 59 9.75 2.27 -11.34
C LYS A 59 8.76 2.45 -10.18
N GLY A 60 7.50 2.05 -10.38
CA GLY A 60 6.47 2.06 -9.35
C GLY A 60 6.84 1.18 -8.17
N PHE A 61 7.33 -0.05 -8.42
CA PHE A 61 7.82 -0.95 -7.38
C PHE A 61 8.92 -0.32 -6.52
N ARG A 62 9.94 0.28 -7.15
CA ARG A 62 11.01 0.98 -6.42
C ARG A 62 10.44 2.11 -5.58
N HIS A 63 9.62 2.97 -6.16
CA HIS A 63 9.03 4.11 -5.44
C HIS A 63 8.16 3.68 -4.24
N ARG A 64 7.42 2.57 -4.39
CA ARG A 64 6.63 1.99 -3.28
C ARG A 64 7.52 1.45 -2.17
N TRP A 65 8.61 0.76 -2.53
CA TRP A 65 9.54 0.21 -1.55
C TRP A 65 10.38 1.28 -0.84
N GLU A 66 10.68 2.40 -1.48
CA GLU A 66 11.32 3.55 -0.83
C GLU A 66 10.45 4.12 0.28
N LYS A 67 9.15 4.24 0.02
CA LYS A 67 8.16 4.64 1.03
C LYS A 67 8.04 3.63 2.16
N LEU A 68 7.99 2.32 1.86
CA LEU A 68 7.95 1.27 2.88
C LEU A 68 9.21 1.26 3.75
N ALA A 69 10.39 1.38 3.13
CA ALA A 69 11.67 1.47 3.83
C ALA A 69 11.72 2.72 4.71
N TYR A 70 11.32 3.88 4.18
CA TYR A 70 11.23 5.11 4.96
C TYR A 70 10.25 4.97 6.12
N ALA A 71 9.07 4.36 5.92
CA ALA A 71 8.05 4.22 6.94
C ALA A 71 8.46 3.27 8.07
N PHE A 72 8.98 2.08 7.71
CA PHE A 72 9.05 0.93 8.61
C PHE A 72 10.45 0.35 8.82
N ASP A 73 11.42 0.63 7.94
CA ASP A 73 12.77 0.06 8.00
C ASP A 73 12.76 -1.48 8.14
N LEU A 74 11.97 -2.14 7.29
CA LEU A 74 11.74 -3.59 7.38
C LEU A 74 13.04 -4.37 7.13
N PRO A 75 13.30 -5.44 7.91
CA PRO A 75 14.46 -6.30 7.70
C PRO A 75 14.33 -7.08 6.40
N ASP A 76 15.48 -7.39 5.78
CA ASP A 76 15.54 -8.19 4.55
C ASP A 76 14.82 -9.53 4.71
N PRO A 77 13.72 -9.77 3.97
CA PRO A 77 12.88 -10.95 4.17
C PRO A 77 13.61 -12.25 3.79
N THR A 78 14.59 -12.21 2.88
CA THR A 78 15.30 -13.43 2.45
C THR A 78 16.30 -13.93 3.49
N LYS A 79 16.58 -13.13 4.53
CA LYS A 79 17.46 -13.49 5.66
C LYS A 79 16.72 -14.15 6.83
N PHE A 80 15.41 -14.38 6.70
CA PHE A 80 14.64 -15.06 7.74
C PHE A 80 15.10 -16.52 7.90
N PRO A 81 15.23 -17.05 9.14
CA PRO A 81 15.75 -18.39 9.33
C PRO A 81 14.77 -19.45 8.84
N ARG A 82 15.33 -20.56 8.34
CA ARG A 82 14.60 -21.77 8.04
C ARG A 82 13.90 -22.30 9.29
N LEU A 83 12.66 -22.76 9.14
CA LEU A 83 11.88 -23.38 10.20
C LEU A 83 11.69 -24.88 9.89
N PRO A 84 12.53 -25.77 10.44
CA PRO A 84 12.54 -27.19 10.06
C PRO A 84 11.28 -27.95 10.52
N THR A 85 10.54 -27.41 11.49
CA THR A 85 9.34 -28.06 12.05
C THR A 85 8.03 -27.72 11.32
N LEU A 86 8.09 -26.95 10.22
CA LEU A 86 6.92 -26.70 9.38
C LEU A 86 6.41 -28.02 8.77
N SER A 87 5.15 -28.33 9.05
CA SER A 87 4.47 -29.50 8.49
C SER A 87 4.21 -29.34 6.99
N ASP A 88 3.85 -30.44 6.31
CA ASP A 88 3.45 -30.40 4.90
C ASP A 88 2.23 -29.48 4.67
N GLU A 89 1.31 -29.41 5.63
CA GLU A 89 0.17 -28.50 5.59
C GLU A 89 0.62 -27.04 5.69
N ASP A 90 1.54 -26.72 6.62
CA ASP A 90 2.06 -25.35 6.76
C ASP A 90 2.80 -24.90 5.49
N ARG A 91 3.58 -25.82 4.88
CA ARG A 91 4.27 -25.60 3.61
C ARG A 91 3.31 -25.40 2.45
N LEU A 92 2.22 -26.16 2.41
CA LEU A 92 1.16 -26.00 1.40
C LEU A 92 0.49 -24.62 1.50
N ILE A 93 0.11 -24.22 2.71
CA ILE A 93 -0.51 -22.91 2.99
C ILE A 93 0.46 -21.77 2.63
N GLY A 94 1.73 -21.86 3.07
CA GLY A 94 2.76 -20.90 2.73
C GLY A 94 3.00 -20.79 1.23
N SER A 95 3.13 -21.92 0.54
CA SER A 95 3.30 -21.98 -0.92
C SER A 95 2.11 -21.38 -1.67
N ARG A 96 0.88 -21.59 -1.19
CA ARG A 96 -0.32 -20.97 -1.76
C ARG A 96 -0.27 -19.45 -1.62
N PHE A 97 0.08 -18.94 -0.44
CA PHE A 97 0.24 -17.49 -0.21
C PHE A 97 1.27 -16.88 -1.18
N VAL A 98 2.46 -17.47 -1.26
CA VAL A 98 3.54 -17.03 -2.16
C VAL A 98 3.08 -17.02 -3.62
N LYS A 99 2.39 -18.08 -4.07
CA LYS A 99 1.87 -18.18 -5.45
C LYS A 99 0.90 -17.05 -5.77
N VAL A 100 0.02 -16.68 -4.83
CA VAL A 100 -0.93 -15.58 -5.02
C VAL A 100 -0.21 -14.23 -5.02
N CYS A 101 0.79 -14.02 -4.16
CA CYS A 101 1.63 -12.81 -4.19
C CYS A 101 2.33 -12.62 -5.54
N ARG A 102 2.98 -13.67 -6.07
CA ARG A 102 3.63 -13.62 -7.40
C ARG A 102 2.66 -13.25 -8.52
N ARG A 103 1.47 -13.86 -8.51
CA ARG A 103 0.43 -13.55 -9.49
C ARG A 103 -0.04 -12.09 -9.37
N LEU A 104 -0.32 -11.62 -8.16
CA LEU A 104 -0.75 -10.25 -7.91
C LEU A 104 0.32 -9.22 -8.30
N ALA A 105 1.60 -9.51 -8.06
CA ALA A 105 2.71 -8.66 -8.48
C ALA A 105 2.78 -8.44 -10.01
N ALA A 106 2.26 -9.39 -10.80
CA ALA A 106 2.18 -9.30 -12.25
C ALA A 106 0.94 -8.59 -12.79
N TYR A 107 -0.03 -8.24 -11.94
CA TYR A 107 -1.29 -7.65 -12.40
C TYR A 107 -1.12 -6.20 -12.84
N SER A 108 -1.83 -5.84 -13.92
CA SER A 108 -1.80 -4.49 -14.49
C SER A 108 -2.25 -3.43 -13.50
N ALA A 109 -3.24 -3.69 -12.65
CA ALA A 109 -3.67 -2.73 -11.62
C ALA A 109 -2.57 -2.41 -10.58
N ILE A 110 -1.70 -3.36 -10.26
CA ILE A 110 -0.55 -3.15 -9.35
C ILE A 110 0.59 -2.43 -10.08
N ASN A 111 0.71 -2.67 -11.39
CA ASN A 111 1.76 -2.09 -12.24
C ASN A 111 1.36 -0.76 -12.90
N ALA A 112 0.12 -0.30 -12.69
CA ALA A 112 -0.41 0.89 -13.33
C ALA A 112 0.21 2.15 -12.72
N ASP A 113 0.52 3.13 -13.58
CA ASP A 113 0.88 4.49 -13.17
C ASP A 113 -0.41 5.30 -12.97
N SER A 114 -1.20 4.90 -11.97
CA SER A 114 -2.46 5.58 -11.64
C SER A 114 -2.20 6.94 -11.03
N ARG A 115 -2.98 7.93 -11.45
CA ARG A 115 -2.80 9.33 -11.06
C ARG A 115 -4.13 9.98 -10.79
N LEU A 116 -4.16 10.76 -9.72
CA LEU A 116 -5.27 11.65 -9.39
C LEU A 116 -4.80 13.09 -9.65
N ARG A 117 -5.52 13.81 -10.51
CA ARG A 117 -5.14 15.16 -10.96
C ARG A 117 -6.27 16.12 -10.62
N LEU A 118 -5.98 17.14 -9.81
CA LEU A 118 -6.89 18.26 -9.57
C LEU A 118 -6.50 19.41 -10.50
N PHE A 119 -7.48 19.90 -11.25
CA PHE A 119 -7.37 21.11 -12.06
C PHE A 119 -8.28 22.17 -11.46
N ASP A 120 -7.72 23.32 -11.13
CA ASP A 120 -8.46 24.49 -10.65
C ASP A 120 -8.24 25.63 -11.65
N HIS A 121 -9.34 26.09 -12.26
CA HIS A 121 -9.38 27.20 -13.21
C HIS A 121 -10.06 28.44 -12.62
N GLY A 122 -10.11 28.55 -11.28
CA GLY A 122 -10.70 29.67 -10.54
C GLY A 122 -12.22 29.54 -10.38
N ASP A 123 -12.94 29.44 -11.50
CA ASP A 123 -14.40 29.31 -11.51
C ASP A 123 -14.87 27.85 -11.52
N VAL A 124 -13.99 26.93 -11.93
CA VAL A 124 -14.28 25.49 -12.07
C VAL A 124 -13.08 24.68 -11.61
N SER A 125 -13.32 23.79 -10.64
CA SER A 125 -12.40 22.75 -10.24
C SER A 125 -12.89 21.40 -10.76
N THR A 126 -11.96 20.60 -11.31
CA THR A 126 -12.24 19.25 -11.80
C THR A 126 -11.18 18.29 -11.27
N VAL A 127 -11.57 17.04 -11.01
CA VAL A 127 -10.63 15.97 -10.70
C VAL A 127 -10.70 14.92 -11.79
N GLU A 128 -9.55 14.58 -12.33
CA GLU A 128 -9.38 13.47 -13.27
C GLU A 128 -8.66 12.31 -12.56
N LEU A 129 -9.07 11.09 -12.90
CA LEU A 129 -8.46 9.87 -12.40
C LEU A 129 -8.00 8.97 -13.55
N ASP A 130 -6.69 8.71 -13.60
CA ASP A 130 -6.13 7.63 -14.40
C ASP A 130 -6.23 6.32 -13.58
N TYR A 131 -7.30 5.56 -13.82
CA TYR A 131 -7.59 4.31 -13.10
C TYR A 131 -7.32 3.06 -13.94
N PRO A 132 -6.95 1.91 -13.32
CA PRO A 132 -7.00 0.62 -14.01
C PRO A 132 -8.42 0.34 -14.53
N SER A 133 -8.54 -0.47 -15.59
CA SER A 133 -9.86 -0.93 -16.03
C SER A 133 -10.57 -1.71 -14.92
N ASP A 134 -11.90 -1.76 -14.98
CA ASP A 134 -12.71 -2.50 -13.99
C ASP A 134 -12.31 -3.98 -13.90
N GLU A 135 -12.01 -4.61 -15.04
CA GLU A 135 -11.49 -5.98 -15.09
C GLU A 135 -10.16 -6.10 -14.32
N ALA A 136 -9.21 -5.19 -14.59
CA ALA A 136 -7.90 -5.21 -13.97
C ALA A 136 -8.00 -4.97 -12.46
N PHE A 137 -8.82 -4.01 -12.03
CA PHE A 137 -9.03 -3.70 -10.63
C PHE A 137 -9.73 -4.85 -9.90
N SER A 138 -10.81 -5.40 -10.47
CA SER A 138 -11.56 -6.51 -9.87
C SER A 138 -10.70 -7.77 -9.72
N ALA A 139 -9.89 -8.10 -10.74
CA ALA A 139 -8.95 -9.21 -10.67
C ALA A 139 -7.94 -9.02 -9.53
N ALA A 140 -7.37 -7.82 -9.41
CA ALA A 140 -6.44 -7.48 -8.32
C ALA A 140 -7.10 -7.50 -6.95
N ALA A 141 -8.29 -6.94 -6.81
CA ALA A 141 -9.06 -6.96 -5.57
C ALA A 141 -9.35 -8.41 -5.11
N LEU A 142 -9.71 -9.31 -6.04
CA LEU A 142 -9.95 -10.72 -5.73
C LEU A 142 -8.67 -11.44 -5.30
N ALA A 143 -7.57 -11.27 -6.02
CA ALA A 143 -6.29 -11.87 -5.63
C ALA A 143 -5.77 -11.30 -4.30
N PHE A 144 -5.95 -10.01 -4.06
CA PHE A 144 -5.66 -9.37 -2.79
C PHE A 144 -6.51 -9.93 -1.65
N ARG A 145 -7.82 -10.13 -1.86
CA ARG A 145 -8.72 -10.75 -0.87
C ARG A 145 -8.21 -12.10 -0.41
N GLN A 146 -7.70 -12.93 -1.33
CA GLN A 146 -7.10 -14.24 -1.00
C GLN A 146 -5.91 -14.16 -0.04
N LEU A 147 -5.17 -13.05 -0.05
CA LEU A 147 -4.03 -12.78 0.84
C LEU A 147 -4.47 -12.10 2.14
N HIS A 148 -5.55 -11.34 2.11
CA HIS A 148 -5.89 -10.37 3.15
C HIS A 148 -7.04 -10.85 4.06
N SER A 149 -8.08 -11.47 3.51
CA SER A 149 -9.29 -11.83 4.26
C SER A 149 -9.08 -13.03 5.17
N GLY A 150 -9.54 -12.93 6.43
CA GLY A 150 -9.49 -14.04 7.39
C GLY A 150 -10.33 -15.27 7.01
N ASN A 151 -11.24 -15.13 6.04
CA ASN A 151 -12.13 -16.20 5.58
C ASN A 151 -11.50 -17.11 4.52
N GLU A 152 -10.28 -16.81 4.07
CA GLU A 152 -9.55 -17.57 3.06
C GLU A 152 -8.70 -18.67 3.70
N ASP A 153 -8.27 -19.66 2.92
CA ASP A 153 -7.50 -20.81 3.44
C ASP A 153 -6.02 -20.51 3.66
N ALA A 154 -5.45 -19.57 2.91
CA ALA A 154 -4.05 -19.18 3.03
C ALA A 154 -3.81 -17.65 3.08
N PRO A 155 -4.54 -16.86 3.89
CA PRO A 155 -4.29 -15.44 4.08
C PRO A 155 -3.10 -15.21 5.02
N PHE A 156 -2.63 -13.96 5.03
CA PHE A 156 -1.56 -13.48 5.89
C PHE A 156 -1.71 -13.93 7.35
N ASP A 157 -2.91 -13.81 7.92
CA ASP A 157 -3.13 -14.12 9.33
C ASP A 157 -3.02 -15.62 9.67
N LYS A 158 -3.36 -16.51 8.73
CA LYS A 158 -3.11 -17.96 8.89
C LYS A 158 -1.62 -18.27 8.73
N VAL A 159 -0.98 -17.73 7.70
CA VAL A 159 0.45 -17.95 7.42
C VAL A 159 1.33 -17.45 8.57
N LYS A 160 1.12 -16.21 9.04
CA LYS A 160 1.87 -15.66 10.18
C LYS A 160 1.70 -16.53 11.43
N GLY A 161 0.50 -17.07 11.65
CA GLY A 161 0.20 -17.93 12.80
C GLY A 161 1.02 -19.22 12.76
N ARG A 162 1.14 -19.86 11.59
CA ARG A 162 1.99 -21.05 11.40
C ARG A 162 3.46 -20.73 11.63
N LEU A 163 3.95 -19.60 11.13
CA LEU A 163 5.34 -19.16 11.36
C LEU A 163 5.63 -18.93 12.85
N PHE A 164 4.78 -18.19 13.58
CA PHE A 164 4.95 -18.00 15.02
C PHE A 164 4.92 -19.30 15.81
N GLN A 165 4.09 -20.26 15.38
CA GLN A 165 4.02 -21.57 16.01
C GLN A 165 5.34 -22.34 15.80
N ALA A 166 5.85 -22.41 14.57
CA ALA A 166 7.09 -23.10 14.25
C ALA A 166 8.34 -22.45 14.90
N LEU A 167 8.31 -21.14 15.16
CA LEU A 167 9.38 -20.45 15.92
C LEU A 167 9.54 -20.98 17.36
N LYS A 168 8.55 -21.66 17.93
CA LYS A 168 8.65 -22.26 19.27
C LYS A 168 9.62 -23.45 19.32
N ASP A 169 9.96 -24.02 18.17
CA ASP A 169 10.75 -25.24 18.10
C ASP A 169 12.22 -25.01 17.72
N ILE A 170 12.59 -23.79 17.29
CA ILE A 170 13.98 -23.44 16.99
C ILE A 170 14.76 -23.00 18.25
N PRO A 171 16.11 -23.05 18.25
CA PRO A 171 16.93 -22.66 19.40
C PRO A 171 16.63 -21.26 19.92
N ALA A 172 16.70 -21.07 21.25
CA ALA A 172 16.34 -19.81 21.89
C ALA A 172 17.16 -18.59 21.39
N SER A 173 18.43 -18.81 21.04
CA SER A 173 19.33 -17.80 20.46
C SER A 173 18.82 -17.25 19.14
N GLU A 174 18.27 -18.11 18.27
CA GLU A 174 17.74 -17.73 16.95
C GLU A 174 16.30 -17.24 17.04
N ARG A 175 15.50 -17.87 17.91
CA ARG A 175 14.09 -17.56 18.16
C ARG A 175 13.85 -16.09 18.45
N LYS A 176 14.71 -15.44 19.25
CA LYS A 176 14.54 -14.02 19.61
C LYS A 176 14.63 -13.11 18.39
N SER A 177 15.65 -13.30 17.55
CA SER A 177 15.86 -12.50 16.35
C SER A 177 14.75 -12.73 15.31
N ALA A 178 14.37 -14.00 15.12
CA ALA A 178 13.31 -14.39 14.20
C ALA A 178 11.94 -13.83 14.61
N ASN A 179 11.60 -13.91 15.91
CA ASN A 179 10.38 -13.29 16.43
C ASN A 179 10.38 -11.77 16.24
N ALA A 180 11.50 -11.10 16.53
CA ALA A 180 11.60 -9.65 16.33
C ALA A 180 11.37 -9.28 14.85
N THR A 181 11.97 -10.03 13.94
CA THR A 181 11.76 -9.87 12.50
C THR A 181 10.29 -10.05 12.14
N LEU A 182 9.68 -11.19 12.50
CA LEU A 182 8.28 -11.49 12.16
C LEU A 182 7.31 -10.45 12.76
N GLN A 183 7.56 -9.97 13.98
CA GLN A 183 6.76 -8.93 14.62
C GLN A 183 6.85 -7.58 13.91
N GLN A 184 8.00 -7.21 13.33
CA GLN A 184 8.11 -5.96 12.56
C GLN A 184 7.22 -5.98 11.31
N TRP A 185 7.20 -7.09 10.57
CA TRP A 185 6.32 -7.26 9.42
C TRP A 185 4.83 -7.22 9.81
N VAL A 186 4.47 -7.88 10.92
CA VAL A 186 3.10 -7.86 11.45
C VAL A 186 2.70 -6.46 11.91
N SER A 187 3.59 -5.73 12.58
CA SER A 187 3.35 -4.35 13.01
C SER A 187 3.17 -3.41 11.82
N ALA A 188 3.99 -3.55 10.77
CA ALA A 188 3.84 -2.78 9.54
C ALA A 188 2.49 -3.05 8.86
N ARG A 189 2.04 -4.32 8.79
CA ARG A 189 0.69 -4.66 8.31
C ARG A 189 -0.38 -3.95 9.12
N GLY A 190 -0.32 -4.07 10.45
CA GLY A 190 -1.30 -3.44 11.34
C GLY A 190 -1.39 -1.93 11.12
N LYS A 191 -0.26 -1.25 10.90
CA LYS A 191 -0.26 0.19 10.57
C LYS A 191 -0.89 0.46 9.20
N LEU A 192 -0.57 -0.33 8.17
CA LEU A 192 -1.12 -0.17 6.82
C LEU A 192 -2.62 -0.52 6.71
N MET A 193 -3.16 -1.30 7.63
CA MET A 193 -4.61 -1.52 7.72
C MET A 193 -5.35 -0.28 8.28
N ASN A 194 -4.66 0.54 9.09
CA ASN A 194 -5.26 1.69 9.76
C ASN A 194 -4.97 3.03 9.07
N GLN A 195 -3.89 3.13 8.30
CA GLN A 195 -3.49 4.36 7.61
C GLN A 195 -2.83 4.03 6.26
N LEU A 196 -3.07 4.84 5.24
CA LEU A 196 -2.37 4.72 3.97
C LEU A 196 -0.86 4.90 4.16
N LEU A 197 -0.06 4.23 3.32
CA LEU A 197 1.39 4.39 3.31
C LEU A 197 1.78 5.85 3.08
N GLU A 198 1.05 6.54 2.20
CA GLU A 198 1.17 7.97 1.93
C GLU A 198 1.07 8.80 3.22
N THR A 199 0.05 8.55 4.04
CA THR A 199 -0.19 9.27 5.29
C THR A 199 0.91 9.00 6.31
N ILE A 200 1.37 7.73 6.42
CA ILE A 200 2.45 7.34 7.34
C ILE A 200 3.76 8.05 6.96
N VAL A 201 4.12 8.04 5.67
CA VAL A 201 5.32 8.71 5.17
C VAL A 201 5.20 10.22 5.32
N CYS A 202 4.06 10.79 4.94
CA CYS A 202 3.77 12.21 5.08
C CYS A 202 3.95 12.69 6.53
N ARG A 203 3.44 11.92 7.51
CA ARG A 203 3.57 12.21 8.94
C ARG A 203 5.01 12.11 9.42
N LYS A 204 5.75 11.08 8.98
CA LYS A 204 7.14 10.88 9.38
C LYS A 204 8.08 11.94 8.77
N ALA A 205 7.76 12.45 7.58
CA ALA A 205 8.51 13.50 6.90
C ALA A 205 8.17 14.92 7.37
N ALA A 206 7.02 15.12 8.01
CA ALA A 206 6.59 16.43 8.48
C ALA A 206 7.43 16.94 9.66
N PRO A 207 7.45 18.26 9.93
CA PRO A 207 8.13 18.84 11.08
C PRO A 207 7.62 18.24 12.41
N ARG A 208 8.53 17.99 13.36
CA ARG A 208 8.21 17.36 14.66
C ARG A 208 7.26 18.17 15.53
N ASP A 209 7.26 19.50 15.40
CA ASP A 209 6.48 20.44 16.19
C ASP A 209 5.31 21.06 15.39
N GLY A 210 4.75 20.30 14.43
CA GLY A 210 3.55 20.71 13.71
C GLY A 210 2.31 20.79 14.62
N PRO A 211 1.32 21.62 14.28
CA PRO A 211 0.04 21.66 15.01
C PRO A 211 -0.66 20.29 15.01
N SER A 212 -1.54 20.05 15.99
CA SER A 212 -2.19 18.74 16.19
C SER A 212 -3.13 18.33 15.06
N ASP A 213 -3.68 19.31 14.34
CA ASP A 213 -4.60 19.18 13.22
C ASP A 213 -3.86 19.24 11.86
N PHE A 214 -2.56 18.96 11.84
CA PHE A 214 -1.77 19.04 10.62
C PHE A 214 -2.40 18.20 9.49
N PRO A 215 -2.64 18.79 8.31
CA PRO A 215 -3.43 18.18 7.24
C PRO A 215 -2.59 17.21 6.42
N TYR A 216 -2.20 16.08 7.04
CA TYR A 216 -1.48 15.02 6.37
C TYR A 216 -2.29 14.48 5.18
N SER A 217 -1.62 14.23 4.06
CA SER A 217 -2.26 13.64 2.88
C SER A 217 -3.05 12.38 3.25
N TYR A 218 -4.30 12.31 2.83
CA TYR A 218 -5.22 11.20 3.04
C TYR A 218 -5.50 10.85 4.52
N ASN A 219 -5.42 11.81 5.44
CA ASN A 219 -5.64 11.56 6.87
C ASN A 219 -7.05 11.04 7.21
N ASN A 220 -8.03 11.27 6.34
CA ASN A 220 -9.41 10.81 6.44
C ASN A 220 -9.60 9.37 5.94
N ILE A 221 -8.61 8.79 5.25
CA ILE A 221 -8.71 7.44 4.71
C ILE A 221 -8.33 6.39 5.76
N LYS A 222 -9.24 5.44 5.97
CA LYS A 222 -9.01 4.22 6.76
C LYS A 222 -8.98 3.01 5.83
N PRO A 223 -7.80 2.44 5.54
CA PRO A 223 -7.64 1.41 4.52
C PRO A 223 -8.53 0.17 4.70
N GLU A 224 -8.60 -0.39 5.91
CA GLU A 224 -9.39 -1.60 6.16
C GLU A 224 -10.89 -1.37 5.90
N GLU A 225 -11.45 -0.29 6.47
CA GLU A 225 -12.84 0.08 6.28
C GLU A 225 -13.12 0.33 4.79
N LEU A 226 -12.27 1.10 4.11
CA LEU A 226 -12.43 1.42 2.69
C LEU A 226 -12.35 0.18 1.79
N ILE A 227 -11.40 -0.73 2.04
CA ILE A 227 -11.29 -1.99 1.29
C ILE A 227 -12.55 -2.83 1.45
N LEU A 228 -13.07 -2.95 2.68
CA LEU A 228 -14.31 -3.69 2.94
C LEU A 228 -15.48 -3.05 2.20
N THR A 229 -15.62 -1.72 2.28
CA THR A 229 -16.69 -0.99 1.61
C THR A 229 -16.68 -1.20 0.10
N PHE A 230 -15.51 -1.14 -0.56
CA PHE A 230 -15.42 -1.41 -2.00
C PHE A 230 -15.67 -2.88 -2.34
N GLN A 231 -15.05 -3.82 -1.61
CA GLN A 231 -15.16 -5.25 -1.91
C GLN A 231 -16.59 -5.80 -1.73
N TYR A 232 -17.31 -5.33 -0.71
CA TYR A 232 -18.68 -5.79 -0.39
C TYR A 232 -19.77 -4.79 -0.80
N GLY A 233 -19.38 -3.65 -1.37
CA GLY A 233 -20.28 -2.66 -1.95
C GLY A 233 -20.61 -2.98 -3.40
N ASP A 234 -19.60 -3.28 -4.23
CA ASP A 234 -19.86 -3.59 -5.65
C ASP A 234 -18.73 -4.34 -6.39
N VAL A 235 -17.49 -4.37 -5.86
CA VAL A 235 -16.34 -4.89 -6.63
C VAL A 235 -16.28 -6.43 -6.67
N ILE A 236 -16.56 -7.09 -5.55
CA ILE A 236 -16.51 -8.57 -5.45
C ILE A 236 -17.89 -9.12 -5.07
N HIS A 237 -18.54 -8.46 -4.11
CA HIS A 237 -19.88 -8.78 -3.66
C HIS A 237 -20.71 -7.49 -3.67
N PHE A 238 -21.99 -7.63 -4.04
CA PHE A 238 -22.99 -6.59 -3.90
C PHE A 238 -23.84 -6.87 -2.65
N SER A 239 -23.35 -6.49 -1.46
CA SER A 239 -23.96 -6.90 -0.18
C SER A 239 -24.05 -5.78 0.87
N GLY A 240 -23.46 -5.95 2.05
CA GLY A 240 -23.70 -5.15 3.25
C GLY A 240 -23.19 -3.71 3.20
N GLU A 241 -22.35 -3.37 2.22
CA GLU A 241 -21.64 -2.08 2.16
C GLU A 241 -22.15 -1.15 1.04
N ARG A 242 -23.24 -1.52 0.36
CA ARG A 242 -23.75 -0.78 -0.82
C ARG A 242 -24.12 0.67 -0.51
N GLU A 243 -24.82 0.90 0.61
CA GLU A 243 -25.24 2.24 1.01
C GLU A 243 -24.03 3.10 1.41
N ASN A 244 -23.05 2.51 2.10
CA ASN A 244 -21.79 3.19 2.44
C ASN A 244 -21.01 3.55 1.17
N LEU A 245 -20.89 2.63 0.21
CA LEU A 245 -20.19 2.89 -1.05
C LEU A 245 -20.90 3.98 -1.87
N ALA A 246 -22.23 3.92 -1.96
CA ALA A 246 -23.02 4.95 -2.64
C ALA A 246 -22.84 6.34 -2.01
N ALA A 247 -22.80 6.42 -0.67
CA ALA A 247 -22.56 7.68 0.04
C ALA A 247 -21.14 8.24 -0.21
N LEU A 248 -20.11 7.37 -0.25
CA LEU A 248 -18.74 7.80 -0.58
C LEU A 248 -18.63 8.33 -2.02
N MET A 249 -19.47 7.84 -2.93
CA MET A 249 -19.42 8.14 -4.36
C MET A 249 -20.47 9.17 -4.81
N GLU A 250 -21.15 9.85 -3.88
CA GLU A 250 -22.23 10.79 -4.20
C GLU A 250 -21.75 11.97 -5.05
N GLU A 251 -20.57 12.51 -4.74
CA GLU A 251 -19.92 13.56 -5.50
C GLU A 251 -18.86 12.96 -6.44
N GLU A 252 -18.81 13.40 -7.71
CA GLU A 252 -17.84 12.89 -8.70
C GLU A 252 -16.38 13.03 -8.24
N ALA A 253 -16.07 14.15 -7.57
CA ALA A 253 -14.76 14.39 -6.97
C ALA A 253 -14.41 13.35 -5.89
N ASN A 254 -15.39 12.98 -5.07
CA ASN A 254 -15.23 11.97 -4.03
C ASN A 254 -15.10 10.58 -4.64
N GLU A 255 -15.87 10.24 -5.68
CA GLU A 255 -15.73 8.98 -6.42
C GLU A 255 -14.28 8.78 -6.89
N HIS A 256 -13.70 9.76 -7.58
CA HIS A 256 -12.32 9.69 -8.04
C HIS A 256 -11.32 9.57 -6.88
N TYR A 257 -11.53 10.34 -5.81
CA TYR A 257 -10.68 10.30 -4.63
C TYR A 257 -10.70 8.93 -3.94
N TYR A 258 -11.88 8.37 -3.65
CA TYR A 258 -12.02 7.11 -2.95
C TYR A 258 -11.60 5.90 -3.81
N LYS A 259 -11.87 5.92 -5.12
CA LYS A 259 -11.31 4.92 -6.07
C LYS A 259 -9.79 4.93 -6.04
N TYR A 260 -9.17 6.11 -6.10
CA TYR A 260 -7.71 6.20 -6.02
C TYR A 260 -7.20 5.73 -4.65
N ALA A 261 -7.84 6.14 -3.56
CA ALA A 261 -7.46 5.77 -2.19
C ALA A 261 -7.54 4.26 -1.94
N VAL A 262 -8.57 3.56 -2.43
CA VAL A 262 -8.66 2.09 -2.28
C VAL A 262 -7.58 1.38 -3.09
N LEU A 263 -7.24 1.89 -4.27
CA LEU A 263 -6.12 1.37 -5.05
C LEU A 263 -4.79 1.56 -4.32
N LEU A 264 -4.56 2.72 -3.70
CA LEU A 264 -3.38 2.97 -2.86
C LEU A 264 -3.32 2.00 -1.67
N ALA A 265 -4.44 1.77 -0.99
CA ALA A 265 -4.55 0.83 0.13
C ALA A 265 -4.18 -0.60 -0.28
N ILE A 266 -4.81 -1.10 -1.34
CA ILE A 266 -4.53 -2.44 -1.89
C ILE A 266 -3.07 -2.53 -2.33
N THR A 267 -2.54 -1.53 -3.03
CA THR A 267 -1.15 -1.51 -3.51
C THR A 267 -0.16 -1.54 -2.35
N GLY A 268 -0.34 -0.69 -1.34
CA GLY A 268 0.54 -0.60 -0.17
C GLY A 268 0.60 -1.92 0.61
N LEU A 269 -0.56 -2.53 0.90
CA LEU A 269 -0.63 -3.82 1.57
C LEU A 269 -0.09 -4.97 0.69
N SER A 270 -0.35 -4.93 -0.63
CA SER A 270 0.17 -5.94 -1.57
C SER A 270 1.69 -5.96 -1.59
N HIS A 271 2.34 -4.80 -1.65
CA HIS A 271 3.81 -4.73 -1.60
C HIS A 271 4.37 -5.26 -0.28
N LEU A 272 3.71 -5.00 0.86
CA LEU A 272 4.09 -5.63 2.12
C LEU A 272 3.98 -7.16 2.03
N TYR A 273 2.91 -7.68 1.43
CA TYR A 273 2.71 -9.12 1.24
C TYR A 273 3.72 -9.75 0.27
N PHE A 274 4.21 -9.00 -0.72
CA PHE A 274 5.30 -9.46 -1.59
C PHE A 274 6.59 -9.67 -0.80
N GLY A 275 6.93 -8.73 0.09
CA GLY A 275 8.06 -8.92 1.00
C GLY A 275 7.85 -10.08 1.97
N PHE A 276 6.63 -10.20 2.53
CA PHE A 276 6.29 -11.31 3.41
C PHE A 276 6.33 -12.67 2.68
N ALA A 277 6.03 -12.73 1.39
CA ALA A 277 6.15 -13.94 0.60
C ALA A 277 7.60 -14.45 0.56
N LEU A 278 8.58 -13.56 0.37
CA LEU A 278 10.00 -13.95 0.42
C LEU A 278 10.42 -14.44 1.82
N LEU A 279 9.85 -13.86 2.88
CA LEU A 279 10.06 -14.33 4.25
C LEU A 279 9.53 -15.75 4.44
N VAL A 280 8.33 -16.02 3.90
CA VAL A 280 7.70 -17.35 3.93
C VAL A 280 8.55 -18.36 3.14
N GLU A 281 9.08 -17.98 1.97
CA GLU A 281 9.99 -18.84 1.20
C GLU A 281 11.28 -19.16 1.95
N ALA A 282 11.90 -18.16 2.57
CA ALA A 282 13.09 -18.36 3.39
C ALA A 282 12.82 -19.32 4.56
N ALA A 283 11.66 -19.17 5.24
CA ALA A 283 11.24 -20.07 6.31
C ALA A 283 11.04 -21.53 5.84
N MET A 284 10.57 -21.73 4.60
CA MET A 284 10.30 -23.05 4.01
C MET A 284 11.51 -23.67 3.31
N SER A 285 12.63 -22.96 3.19
CA SER A 285 13.83 -23.46 2.48
C SER A 285 14.33 -24.82 2.99
N ASP A 286 15.02 -25.55 2.12
CA ASP A 286 15.61 -26.87 2.38
C ASP A 286 17.02 -26.84 2.95
#